data_AF-A0A1B1DTQ0-F1
#
_entry.id   AF-A0A1B1DTQ0-F1
#
_cell.length_a   1.000
_cell.length_b   1.000
_cell.length_c   1.000
_cell.angle_alpha   90.00
_cell.angle_beta   90.00
_cell.angle_gamma   90.00
#
_symmetry.space_group_name_H-M   'P 1'
#
loop_
_entity.id
_entity.type
_entity.pdbx_description
1 polymer ?
#
loop_
_entity_poly.entity_id
_entity_poly.type
_entity_poly.pdbx_seq_one_letter_code
_entity_poly.pdbx_strand_id
1 'polypeptide(L)'
;MSTCMPNVTPTPKKELSCKAMSSSTKASPAQLDAVKKYLKNFDHQNETESINGFAELLKELNIKMAVFDFDLTIIGAHSGGYVDKDNDVDHIGTAVTAHFKILSKALNERGIKITVATFSDDEAIRYSRGRNSTLIAGEEMVKFSMQQSKCDAKIEKVYAYYPPYYREPRQYRPLGLDKPMSHDKSYHLKQIRTDFGVNIDEILFVDDDVNNCVSAKKEGYLTFNVMGKNGFNFKSVKVM
;
A
#
# COMPACT_ATOMS: atom_id res chain seq x y z
N MET A 1 -42.52 54.18 -8.12
CA MET A 1 -41.30 53.65 -8.78
C MET A 1 -40.97 52.32 -8.12
N SER A 2 -41.24 51.23 -8.82
CA SER A 2 -41.01 49.85 -8.36
C SER A 2 -40.14 49.18 -9.41
N THR A 3 -38.97 48.70 -9.03
CA THR A 3 -38.08 47.91 -9.89
C THR A 3 -37.82 46.58 -9.24
N CYS A 4 -38.43 45.55 -9.81
CA CYS A 4 -38.23 44.14 -9.49
C CYS A 4 -36.79 43.71 -9.84
N MET A 5 -36.15 42.94 -8.95
CA MET A 5 -34.96 42.16 -9.27
C MET A 5 -35.36 40.74 -9.69
N PRO A 6 -34.71 40.13 -10.69
CA PRO A 6 -35.03 38.78 -11.12
C PRO A 6 -34.40 37.72 -10.20
N ASN A 7 -35.19 36.70 -9.86
CA ASN A 7 -34.75 35.46 -9.23
C ASN A 7 -33.78 34.72 -10.15
N VAL A 8 -32.55 34.48 -9.67
CA VAL A 8 -31.59 33.59 -10.31
C VAL A 8 -31.67 32.23 -9.61
N THR A 9 -32.30 31.27 -10.28
CA THR A 9 -32.32 29.86 -9.86
C THR A 9 -30.94 29.23 -10.08
N PRO A 10 -30.38 28.47 -9.14
CA PRO A 10 -29.12 27.77 -9.36
C PRO A 10 -29.34 26.57 -10.31
N THR A 11 -28.54 26.50 -11.36
CA THR A 11 -28.48 25.36 -12.27
C THR A 11 -27.93 24.12 -11.53
N PRO A 12 -28.53 22.92 -11.70
CA PRO A 12 -27.98 21.71 -11.11
C PRO A 12 -26.62 21.39 -11.73
N LYS A 13 -25.61 21.17 -10.90
CA LYS A 13 -24.32 20.61 -11.34
C LYS A 13 -24.58 19.23 -11.93
N LYS A 14 -24.11 19.01 -13.17
CA LYS A 14 -24.08 17.70 -13.82
C LYS A 14 -23.43 16.67 -12.88
N GLU A 15 -24.20 15.67 -12.48
CA GLU A 15 -23.66 14.44 -11.91
C GLU A 15 -22.68 13.83 -12.91
N LEU A 16 -21.42 13.71 -12.49
CA LEU A 16 -20.45 12.87 -13.15
C LEU A 16 -20.91 11.43 -12.98
N SER A 17 -21.51 10.89 -14.04
CA SER A 17 -21.83 9.48 -14.18
C SER A 17 -20.59 8.64 -13.84
N CYS A 18 -20.67 7.90 -12.72
CA CYS A 18 -19.74 6.83 -12.40
C CYS A 18 -19.81 5.82 -13.54
N LYS A 19 -18.81 5.80 -14.43
CA LYS A 19 -18.61 4.69 -15.35
C LYS A 19 -18.51 3.43 -14.51
N ALA A 20 -19.39 2.46 -14.78
CA ALA A 20 -19.30 1.13 -14.21
C ALA A 20 -17.87 0.62 -14.41
N MET A 21 -17.14 0.36 -13.32
CA MET A 21 -15.84 -0.29 -13.40
C MET A 21 -16.05 -1.61 -14.12
N SER A 22 -15.27 -1.83 -15.18
CA SER A 22 -15.22 -3.12 -15.88
C SER A 22 -15.02 -4.23 -14.86
N SER A 23 -15.65 -5.39 -15.10
CA SER A 23 -15.47 -6.60 -14.31
C SER A 23 -13.99 -6.79 -13.95
N SER A 24 -13.68 -6.91 -12.66
CA SER A 24 -12.29 -7.00 -12.19
C SER A 24 -11.60 -8.23 -12.77
N THR A 25 -10.60 -8.00 -13.61
CA THR A 25 -9.71 -9.02 -14.18
C THR A 25 -8.72 -9.49 -13.12
N LYS A 26 -8.67 -10.81 -12.87
CA LYS A 26 -7.74 -11.43 -11.91
C LYS A 26 -6.38 -11.65 -12.56
N ALA A 27 -5.32 -11.72 -11.75
CA ALA A 27 -4.00 -12.12 -12.24
C ALA A 27 -4.07 -13.47 -12.97
N SER A 28 -3.52 -13.52 -14.17
CA SER A 28 -3.56 -14.69 -15.03
C SER A 28 -2.54 -15.75 -14.59
N PRO A 29 -2.78 -17.05 -14.89
CA PRO A 29 -1.78 -18.10 -14.68
C PRO A 29 -0.44 -17.80 -15.35
N ALA A 30 -0.46 -17.19 -16.55
CA ALA A 30 0.76 -16.82 -17.27
C ALA A 30 1.59 -15.76 -16.55
N GLN A 31 0.95 -14.72 -15.98
CA GLN A 31 1.63 -13.73 -15.13
C GLN A 31 2.30 -14.40 -13.93
N LEU A 32 1.57 -15.29 -13.25
CA LEU A 32 2.07 -16.02 -12.08
C LEU A 32 3.29 -16.91 -12.43
N ASP A 33 3.20 -17.64 -13.54
CA ASP A 33 4.27 -18.54 -13.98
C ASP A 33 5.53 -17.78 -14.42
N ALA A 34 5.36 -16.63 -15.10
CA ALA A 34 6.48 -15.77 -15.48
C ALA A 34 7.23 -15.26 -14.25
N VAL A 35 6.49 -14.78 -13.24
CA VAL A 35 7.05 -14.30 -11.98
C VAL A 35 7.77 -15.42 -11.22
N LYS A 36 7.15 -16.60 -11.09
CA LYS A 36 7.78 -17.76 -10.44
C LYS A 36 9.05 -18.20 -11.16
N LYS A 37 9.03 -18.23 -12.49
CA LYS A 37 10.20 -18.56 -13.30
C LYS A 37 11.32 -17.55 -13.10
N TYR A 38 11.01 -16.26 -13.04
CA TYR A 38 11.99 -15.21 -12.80
C TYR A 38 12.64 -15.38 -11.42
N LEU A 39 11.83 -15.50 -10.36
CA LEU A 39 12.32 -15.62 -8.99
C LEU A 39 13.16 -16.89 -8.77
N LYS A 40 12.82 -18.00 -9.45
CA LYS A 40 13.63 -19.22 -9.39
C LYS A 40 15.04 -19.03 -9.95
N ASN A 41 15.20 -18.14 -10.92
CA ASN A 41 16.47 -17.87 -11.59
C ASN A 41 17.07 -16.52 -11.15
N PHE A 42 16.60 -15.97 -10.03
CA PHE A 42 17.09 -14.70 -9.52
C PHE A 42 18.57 -14.83 -9.14
N ASP A 43 19.42 -13.97 -9.68
CA ASP A 43 20.84 -13.98 -9.39
C ASP A 43 21.13 -13.19 -8.11
N HIS A 44 21.34 -13.93 -7.02
CA HIS A 44 21.67 -13.38 -5.71
C HIS A 44 23.11 -12.88 -5.57
N GLN A 45 23.98 -13.09 -6.57
CA GLN A 45 25.31 -12.46 -6.63
C GLN A 45 25.24 -11.09 -7.30
N ASN A 46 24.27 -10.90 -8.21
CA ASN A 46 24.02 -9.64 -8.93
C ASN A 46 22.64 -9.08 -8.57
N GLU A 47 22.38 -8.88 -7.27
CA GLU A 47 21.04 -8.53 -6.75
C GLU A 47 20.47 -7.27 -7.39
N THR A 48 21.28 -6.22 -7.61
CA THR A 48 20.80 -4.98 -8.22
C THR A 48 20.30 -5.20 -9.65
N GLU A 49 21.04 -5.95 -10.46
CA GLU A 49 20.65 -6.27 -11.84
C GLU A 49 19.38 -7.13 -11.86
N SER A 50 19.30 -8.16 -11.01
CA SER A 50 18.12 -9.01 -10.88
C SER A 50 16.88 -8.27 -10.38
N ILE A 51 17.04 -7.29 -9.47
CA ILE A 51 15.91 -6.46 -9.03
C ILE A 51 15.42 -5.56 -10.17
N ASN A 52 16.34 -4.97 -10.94
CA ASN A 52 15.98 -4.15 -12.10
C ASN A 52 15.26 -4.98 -13.18
N GLY A 53 15.77 -6.18 -13.49
CA GLY A 53 15.12 -7.09 -14.43
C GLY A 53 13.75 -7.57 -13.93
N PHE A 54 13.59 -7.74 -12.61
CA PHE A 54 12.27 -8.05 -12.04
C PHE A 54 11.28 -6.90 -12.25
N ALA A 55 11.72 -5.64 -12.06
CA ALA A 55 10.88 -4.50 -12.32
C ALA A 55 10.51 -4.36 -13.82
N GLU A 56 11.42 -4.70 -14.74
CA GLU A 56 11.09 -4.79 -16.19
C GLU A 56 10.04 -5.87 -16.45
N LEU A 57 10.18 -7.05 -15.85
CA LEU A 57 9.17 -8.10 -15.97
C LEU A 57 7.80 -7.60 -15.50
N LEU A 58 7.71 -6.93 -14.35
CA LEU A 58 6.44 -6.38 -13.88
C LEU A 58 5.81 -5.41 -14.89
N LYS A 59 6.63 -4.57 -15.53
CA LYS A 59 6.18 -3.65 -16.58
C LYS A 59 5.67 -4.41 -17.82
N GLU A 60 6.38 -5.45 -18.26
CA GLU A 60 5.94 -6.33 -19.36
C GLU A 60 4.62 -7.03 -19.06
N LEU A 61 4.38 -7.37 -17.79
CA LEU A 61 3.14 -7.96 -17.30
C LEU A 61 2.02 -6.93 -17.07
N ASN A 62 2.21 -5.66 -17.47
CA ASN A 62 1.29 -4.54 -17.28
C ASN A 62 0.92 -4.30 -15.81
N ILE A 63 1.83 -4.59 -14.88
CA ILE A 63 1.70 -4.15 -13.49
C ILE A 63 1.91 -2.65 -13.45
N LYS A 64 0.88 -1.92 -13.00
CA LYS A 64 0.87 -0.46 -12.88
C LYS A 64 1.15 0.01 -11.47
N MET A 65 0.97 -0.89 -10.49
CA MET A 65 1.09 -0.55 -9.09
C MET A 65 1.70 -1.67 -8.26
N ALA A 66 2.59 -1.29 -7.35
CA ALA A 66 3.03 -2.13 -6.25
C ALA A 66 2.48 -1.57 -4.93
N VAL A 67 1.79 -2.42 -4.19
CA VAL A 67 1.21 -2.11 -2.88
C VAL A 67 1.97 -2.90 -1.84
N PHE A 68 2.56 -2.23 -0.87
CA PHE A 68 3.32 -2.85 0.20
C PHE A 68 2.63 -2.62 1.56
N ASP A 69 2.62 -3.62 2.43
CA ASP A 69 2.56 -3.35 3.87
C ASP A 69 3.86 -2.65 4.33
N PHE A 70 3.88 -2.16 5.56
CA PHE A 70 5.00 -1.39 6.09
C PHE A 70 5.86 -2.21 7.06
N ASP A 71 5.28 -2.61 8.20
CA ASP A 71 5.97 -3.35 9.26
C ASP A 71 6.38 -4.72 8.72
N LEU A 72 7.62 -5.16 9.03
CA LEU A 72 8.20 -6.40 8.50
C LEU A 72 8.07 -6.62 6.97
N THR A 73 7.78 -5.55 6.22
CA THR A 73 7.64 -5.58 4.76
C THR A 73 8.57 -4.53 4.16
N ILE A 74 8.22 -3.24 4.21
CA ILE A 74 9.14 -2.18 3.78
C ILE A 74 10.31 -2.04 4.76
N ILE A 75 10.00 -2.12 6.05
CA ILE A 75 11.01 -2.06 7.12
C ILE A 75 11.24 -3.45 7.72
N GLY A 76 12.46 -3.68 8.22
CA GLY A 76 12.82 -4.91 8.93
C GLY A 76 12.48 -4.91 10.42
N ALA A 77 11.47 -4.13 10.83
CA ALA A 77 11.08 -3.94 12.22
C ALA A 77 9.55 -3.80 12.36
N HIS A 78 9.04 -3.97 13.58
CA HIS A 78 7.63 -3.74 13.91
C HIS A 78 7.49 -2.41 14.64
N SER A 79 6.73 -1.47 14.08
CA SER A 79 6.41 -0.19 14.74
C SER A 79 5.40 -0.36 15.88
N GLY A 80 4.51 -1.34 15.80
CA GLY A 80 3.37 -1.45 16.72
C GLY A 80 2.26 -0.44 16.41
N GLY A 81 2.28 0.18 15.23
CA GLY A 81 1.24 1.06 14.72
C GLY A 81 1.48 2.55 14.91
N TYR A 82 2.51 2.97 15.64
CA TYR A 82 2.99 4.35 15.74
C TYR A 82 4.44 4.35 16.26
N VAL A 83 5.15 5.47 16.11
CA VAL A 83 6.53 5.62 16.61
C VAL A 83 6.73 6.95 17.33
N ASP A 84 7.66 6.98 18.26
CA ASP A 84 8.21 8.22 18.82
C ASP A 84 9.42 8.65 17.97
N LYS A 85 9.25 9.68 17.13
CA LYS A 85 10.27 10.08 16.16
C LYS A 85 11.59 10.56 16.77
N ASP A 86 11.61 10.86 18.06
CA ASP A 86 12.81 11.29 18.77
C ASP A 86 13.57 10.09 19.36
N ASN A 87 12.87 9.00 19.69
CA ASN A 87 13.42 7.84 20.40
C ASN A 87 13.58 6.59 19.53
N ASP A 88 12.80 6.46 18.46
CA ASP A 88 12.74 5.28 17.59
C ASP A 88 13.51 5.43 16.27
N VAL A 89 14.43 6.40 16.18
CA VAL A 89 15.22 6.67 14.96
C VAL A 89 15.99 5.44 14.49
N ASP A 90 16.77 4.82 15.38
CA ASP A 90 17.62 3.67 15.01
C ASP A 90 16.81 2.39 14.79
N HIS A 91 15.68 2.24 15.49
CA HIS A 91 14.88 1.03 15.40
C HIS A 91 13.91 1.02 14.22
N ILE A 92 13.23 2.14 13.94
CA ILE A 92 12.22 2.26 12.88
C ILE A 92 12.63 3.23 11.79
N GLY A 93 13.25 4.37 12.15
CA GLY A 93 13.68 5.38 11.19
C GLY A 93 14.67 4.83 10.15
N THR A 94 15.66 4.05 10.58
CA THR A 94 16.71 3.50 9.70
C THR A 94 16.43 2.09 9.16
N ALA A 95 15.22 1.55 9.39
CA ALA A 95 14.91 0.13 9.17
C ALA A 95 14.47 -0.25 7.75
N VAL A 96 14.41 0.68 6.79
CA VAL A 96 13.98 0.37 5.42
C VAL A 96 14.96 -0.61 4.77
N THR A 97 14.45 -1.71 4.22
CA THR A 97 15.32 -2.78 3.71
C THR A 97 16.07 -2.37 2.44
N ALA A 98 17.27 -2.92 2.25
CA ALA A 98 18.09 -2.64 1.07
C ALA A 98 17.39 -3.06 -0.24
N HIS A 99 16.71 -4.22 -0.26
CA HIS A 99 16.01 -4.69 -1.45
C HIS A 99 14.82 -3.80 -1.80
N PHE A 100 14.09 -3.28 -0.80
CA PHE A 100 13.03 -2.31 -1.06
C PHE A 100 13.58 -1.00 -1.65
N LYS A 101 14.70 -0.49 -1.14
CA LYS A 101 15.35 0.72 -1.72
C LYS A 101 15.68 0.53 -3.21
N ILE A 102 16.29 -0.60 -3.56
CA ILE A 102 16.64 -0.89 -4.96
C ILE A 102 15.37 -1.07 -5.81
N LEU A 103 14.42 -1.88 -5.33
CA LEU A 103 13.20 -2.17 -6.07
C LEU A 103 12.35 -0.93 -6.27
N SER A 104 12.15 -0.12 -5.23
CA SER A 104 11.31 1.09 -5.32
C SER A 104 11.84 2.08 -6.36
N LYS A 105 13.15 2.28 -6.42
CA LYS A 105 13.79 3.05 -7.48
C LYS A 105 13.51 2.44 -8.87
N ALA A 106 13.74 1.14 -9.02
CA ALA A 106 13.52 0.46 -10.29
C ALA A 106 12.06 0.54 -10.75
N LEU A 107 11.09 0.36 -9.84
CA LEU A 107 9.66 0.50 -10.12
C LEU A 107 9.30 1.90 -10.63
N ASN A 108 9.80 2.94 -9.94
CA ASN A 108 9.54 4.34 -10.31
C ASN A 108 10.07 4.68 -11.72
N GLU A 109 11.29 4.22 -12.06
CA GLU A 109 11.89 4.40 -13.40
C GLU A 109 11.06 3.73 -14.51
N ARG A 110 10.26 2.72 -14.16
CA ARG A 110 9.40 1.96 -15.09
C ARG A 110 7.95 2.44 -15.08
N GLY A 111 7.65 3.51 -14.35
CA GLY A 111 6.32 4.09 -14.24
C GLY A 111 5.36 3.27 -13.38
N ILE A 112 5.86 2.31 -12.61
CA ILE A 112 5.07 1.50 -11.67
C ILE A 112 4.96 2.29 -10.37
N LYS A 113 3.74 2.69 -10.03
CA LYS A 113 3.45 3.47 -8.84
C LYS A 113 3.58 2.64 -7.57
N ILE A 114 3.99 3.27 -6.48
CA ILE A 114 4.11 2.61 -5.18
C ILE A 114 3.09 3.22 -4.22
N THR A 115 2.33 2.38 -3.54
CA THR A 115 1.48 2.78 -2.41
C THR A 115 1.77 1.90 -1.20
N VAL A 116 1.44 2.40 -0.02
CA VAL A 116 1.57 1.65 1.23
C VAL A 116 0.18 1.40 1.80
N ALA A 117 -0.11 0.17 2.18
CA ALA A 117 -1.32 -0.21 2.89
C ALA A 117 -0.93 -0.77 4.25
N THR A 118 -1.01 0.03 5.31
CA THR A 118 -0.53 -0.31 6.65
C THR A 118 -1.64 -0.20 7.70
N PHE A 119 -1.46 -0.86 8.83
CA PHE A 119 -2.33 -0.82 10.01
C PHE A 119 -1.78 0.13 11.08
N SER A 120 -1.43 1.36 10.67
CA SER A 120 -0.82 2.39 11.52
C SER A 120 -1.72 3.63 11.54
N ASP A 121 -2.89 3.48 12.14
CA ASP A 121 -3.91 4.53 12.17
C ASP A 121 -3.60 5.57 13.26
N ASP A 122 -3.81 6.85 12.97
CA ASP A 122 -3.62 7.94 13.94
C ASP A 122 -4.50 7.78 15.19
N GLU A 123 -5.62 7.05 15.10
CA GLU A 123 -6.43 6.68 16.25
C GLU A 123 -5.61 5.92 17.32
N ALA A 124 -4.55 5.20 16.95
CA ALA A 124 -3.64 4.54 17.89
C ALA A 124 -2.95 5.55 18.83
N ILE A 125 -2.55 6.70 18.30
CA ILE A 125 -1.95 7.79 19.08
C ILE A 125 -3.03 8.45 19.94
N ARG A 126 -4.22 8.68 19.40
CA ARG A 126 -5.34 9.32 20.13
C ARG A 126 -5.72 8.56 21.41
N TYR A 127 -5.68 7.23 21.38
CA TYR A 127 -5.96 6.39 22.55
C TYR A 127 -4.72 6.08 23.41
N SER A 128 -3.51 6.47 22.97
CA SER A 128 -2.31 6.33 23.79
C SER A 128 -2.40 7.26 25.02
N ARG A 129 -1.86 6.79 26.17
CA ARG A 129 -2.03 7.45 27.48
C ARG A 129 -1.34 8.80 27.62
N GLY A 130 -0.61 9.28 26.62
CA GLY A 130 0.02 10.60 26.61
C GLY A 130 -0.04 11.20 25.21
N ARG A 131 -0.67 12.37 25.07
CA ARG A 131 -0.53 13.20 23.87
C ARG A 131 0.90 13.74 23.84
N ASN A 132 1.82 12.96 23.28
CA ASN A 132 3.17 13.38 23.01
C ASN A 132 3.26 13.80 21.52
N SER A 133 3.71 15.04 21.27
CA SER A 133 3.84 15.62 19.93
C SER A 133 4.89 14.94 19.06
N THR A 134 5.70 14.05 19.63
CA THR A 134 6.70 13.28 18.89
C THR A 134 6.15 11.96 18.34
N LEU A 135 4.95 11.55 18.78
CA LEU A 135 4.30 10.35 18.26
C LEU A 135 3.74 10.62 16.86
N ILE A 136 4.11 9.76 15.92
CA ILE A 136 3.65 9.80 14.52
C ILE A 136 3.19 8.41 14.08
N ALA A 137 2.21 8.36 13.19
CA ALA A 137 1.67 7.14 12.61
C ALA A 137 1.42 7.35 11.11
N GLY A 138 0.91 6.31 10.44
CA GLY A 138 0.44 6.36 9.07
C GLY A 138 1.45 6.98 8.10
N GLU A 139 1.04 8.03 7.40
CA GLU A 139 1.85 8.67 6.38
C GLU A 139 3.11 9.35 6.94
N GLU A 140 3.02 10.01 8.10
CA GLU A 140 4.18 10.65 8.72
C GLU A 140 5.23 9.62 9.14
N MET A 141 4.80 8.49 9.71
CA MET A 141 5.71 7.39 10.08
C MET A 141 6.43 6.81 8.86
N VAL A 142 5.72 6.55 7.77
CA VAL A 142 6.34 6.06 6.52
C VAL A 142 7.37 7.07 6.00
N LYS A 143 7.01 8.37 5.94
CA LYS A 143 7.92 9.43 5.50
C LYS A 143 9.16 9.53 6.38
N PHE A 144 8.98 9.43 7.69
CA PHE A 144 10.08 9.43 8.65
C PHE A 144 11.08 8.30 8.35
N SER A 145 10.60 7.05 8.20
CA SER A 145 11.50 5.94 7.87
C SER A 145 12.15 6.08 6.49
N MET A 146 11.45 6.59 5.47
CA MET A 146 12.07 6.85 4.17
C MET A 146 13.23 7.86 4.29
N GLN A 147 12.99 8.97 4.98
CA GLN A 147 13.97 10.05 5.15
C GLN A 147 15.19 9.58 5.94
N GLN A 148 14.98 8.99 7.12
CA GLN A 148 16.07 8.55 8.01
C GLN A 148 16.88 7.40 7.39
N SER A 149 16.22 6.52 6.63
CA SER A 149 16.89 5.44 5.90
C SER A 149 17.57 5.89 4.60
N LYS A 150 17.51 7.17 4.22
CA LYS A 150 17.98 7.70 2.92
C LYS A 150 17.39 6.93 1.73
N CYS A 151 16.10 6.60 1.82
CA CYS A 151 15.33 5.97 0.76
C CYS A 151 14.62 7.07 -0.06
N ASP A 152 14.85 7.09 -1.37
CA ASP A 152 14.25 8.05 -2.32
C ASP A 152 12.95 7.51 -2.96
N ALA A 153 12.34 6.48 -2.37
CA ALA A 153 11.10 5.91 -2.85
C ALA A 153 10.00 6.96 -2.95
N LYS A 154 9.46 7.13 -4.16
CA LYS A 154 8.28 7.95 -4.41
C LYS A 154 7.00 7.16 -4.06
N ILE A 155 6.52 7.34 -2.84
CA ILE A 155 5.24 6.77 -2.38
C ILE A 155 4.10 7.72 -2.79
N GLU A 156 3.15 7.22 -3.59
CA GLU A 156 2.04 8.03 -4.12
C GLU A 156 0.98 8.32 -3.06
N LYS A 157 0.70 7.35 -2.18
CA LYS A 157 -0.24 7.48 -1.06
C LYS A 157 -0.03 6.38 -0.01
N VAL A 158 -0.31 6.71 1.25
CA VAL A 158 -0.37 5.76 2.37
C VAL A 158 -1.82 5.59 2.81
N TYR A 159 -2.28 4.35 2.88
CA TYR A 159 -3.58 3.94 3.40
C TYR A 159 -3.35 3.29 4.76
N ALA A 160 -3.59 4.03 5.83
CA ALA A 160 -3.15 3.67 7.18
C ALA A 160 -4.27 3.16 8.10
N TYR A 161 -5.40 2.73 7.54
CA TYR A 161 -6.58 2.36 8.33
C TYR A 161 -6.39 1.05 9.09
N TYR A 162 -6.63 1.06 10.41
CA TYR A 162 -6.57 -0.15 11.24
C TYR A 162 -7.98 -0.68 11.58
N PRO A 163 -8.39 -1.88 11.10
CA PRO A 163 -9.78 -2.36 11.20
C PRO A 163 -10.43 -2.32 12.60
N PRO A 164 -9.74 -2.58 13.72
CA PRO A 164 -10.30 -2.43 15.05
C PRO A 164 -10.89 -1.06 15.40
N TYR A 165 -10.45 0.02 14.73
CA TYR A 165 -11.02 1.36 14.94
C TYR A 165 -12.27 1.64 14.09
N TYR A 166 -12.69 0.69 13.26
CA TYR A 166 -13.82 0.82 12.33
C TYR A 166 -14.88 -0.26 12.55
N ARG A 167 -15.27 -0.44 13.82
CA ARG A 167 -16.24 -1.47 14.25
C ARG A 167 -17.66 -0.92 14.42
N GLU A 168 -17.80 0.35 14.76
CA GLU A 168 -19.10 0.98 14.96
C GLU A 168 -19.58 1.73 13.71
N PRO A 169 -20.91 1.83 13.45
CA PRO A 169 -21.44 2.54 12.29
C PRO A 169 -20.92 3.97 12.13
N ARG A 170 -20.73 4.69 13.24
CA ARG A 170 -20.17 6.05 13.24
C ARG A 170 -18.72 6.13 12.74
N GLN A 171 -17.97 5.04 12.79
CA GLN A 171 -16.57 4.95 12.38
C GLN A 171 -16.45 4.49 10.93
N TYR A 172 -17.16 3.43 10.53
CA TYR A 172 -17.00 2.85 9.19
C TYR A 172 -17.86 3.54 8.11
N ARG A 173 -19.01 4.14 8.44
CA ARG A 173 -19.85 4.81 7.43
C ARG A 173 -19.17 6.02 6.76
N PRO A 174 -18.41 6.87 7.48
CA PRO A 174 -17.60 7.92 6.84
C PRO A 174 -16.62 7.39 5.78
N LEU A 175 -16.20 6.14 5.89
CA LEU A 175 -15.33 5.46 4.92
C LEU A 175 -16.09 4.86 3.71
N GLY A 176 -17.42 5.08 3.64
CA GLY A 176 -18.28 4.50 2.62
C GLY A 176 -18.60 3.02 2.83
N LEU A 177 -18.39 2.50 4.03
CA LEU A 177 -18.70 1.12 4.38
C LEU A 177 -20.12 0.99 4.96
N ASP A 178 -20.76 -0.13 4.69
CA ASP A 178 -22.07 -0.53 5.23
C ASP A 178 -21.97 -1.45 6.45
N LYS A 179 -20.79 -2.01 6.69
CA LYS A 179 -20.44 -2.91 7.80
C LYS A 179 -19.02 -2.62 8.29
N PRO A 180 -18.60 -3.19 9.44
CA PRO A 180 -17.24 -3.05 9.93
C PRO A 180 -16.18 -3.39 8.88
N MET A 181 -15.05 -2.68 8.92
CA MET A 181 -13.90 -2.97 8.08
C MET A 181 -13.43 -4.41 8.31
N SER A 182 -13.11 -5.14 7.24
CA SER A 182 -12.54 -6.48 7.35
C SER A 182 -11.16 -6.45 7.99
N HIS A 183 -10.77 -7.54 8.65
CA HIS A 183 -9.47 -7.68 9.31
C HIS A 183 -8.32 -8.04 8.35
N ASP A 184 -8.45 -7.65 7.08
CA ASP A 184 -7.48 -7.86 6.00
C ASP A 184 -7.31 -6.57 5.19
N LYS A 185 -6.50 -6.62 4.12
CA LYS A 185 -6.25 -5.45 3.25
C LYS A 185 -7.32 -5.25 2.15
N SER A 186 -8.45 -5.97 2.18
CA SER A 186 -9.47 -5.86 1.12
C SER A 186 -10.02 -4.45 0.96
N TYR A 187 -10.24 -3.74 2.08
CA TYR A 187 -10.64 -2.33 2.03
C TYR A 187 -9.56 -1.45 1.38
N HIS A 188 -8.32 -1.56 1.83
CA HIS A 188 -7.18 -0.78 1.34
C HIS A 188 -6.97 -0.98 -0.16
N LEU A 189 -6.92 -2.24 -0.61
CA LEU A 189 -6.74 -2.59 -2.02
C LEU A 189 -7.90 -2.09 -2.88
N LYS A 190 -9.15 -2.16 -2.38
CA LYS A 190 -10.31 -1.58 -3.08
C LYS A 190 -10.19 -0.06 -3.22
N GLN A 191 -9.76 0.64 -2.17
CA GLN A 191 -9.60 2.10 -2.23
C GLN A 191 -8.47 2.49 -3.17
N ILE A 192 -7.33 1.79 -3.12
CA ILE A 192 -6.22 1.98 -4.06
C ILE A 192 -6.69 1.84 -5.50
N ARG A 193 -7.44 0.79 -5.82
CA ARG A 193 -7.99 0.59 -7.17
C ARG A 193 -8.92 1.71 -7.60
N THR A 194 -9.75 2.21 -6.68
CA THR A 194 -10.70 3.29 -6.94
C THR A 194 -9.98 4.60 -7.20
N ASP A 195 -9.04 4.98 -6.33
CA ASP A 195 -8.31 6.24 -6.39
C ASP A 195 -7.39 6.32 -7.61
N PHE A 196 -6.79 5.20 -8.02
CA PHE A 196 -5.83 5.16 -9.11
C PHE A 196 -6.35 4.56 -10.43
N GLY A 197 -7.59 4.05 -10.45
CA GLY A 197 -8.21 3.47 -11.64
C GLY A 197 -7.47 2.25 -12.18
N VAL A 198 -6.96 1.38 -11.29
CA VAL A 198 -6.23 0.15 -11.64
C VAL A 198 -7.05 -1.11 -11.36
N ASN A 199 -6.81 -2.16 -12.16
CA ASN A 199 -7.45 -3.46 -12.01
C ASN A 199 -6.66 -4.39 -11.06
N ILE A 200 -7.27 -5.52 -10.67
CA ILE A 200 -6.65 -6.49 -9.74
C ILE A 200 -5.37 -7.08 -10.34
N ASP A 201 -5.40 -7.43 -11.62
CA ASP A 201 -4.28 -7.99 -12.40
C ASP A 201 -3.18 -6.98 -12.73
N GLU A 202 -3.37 -5.70 -12.41
CA GLU A 202 -2.40 -4.62 -12.59
C GLU A 202 -1.69 -4.24 -11.29
N ILE A 203 -1.95 -4.97 -10.20
CA ILE A 203 -1.39 -4.75 -8.87
C ILE A 203 -0.53 -5.94 -8.44
N LEU A 204 0.71 -5.65 -8.03
CA LEU A 204 1.51 -6.50 -7.15
C LEU A 204 1.23 -6.10 -5.70
N PHE A 205 0.79 -7.04 -4.87
CA PHE A 205 0.61 -6.84 -3.44
C PHE A 205 1.67 -7.61 -2.63
N VAL A 206 2.29 -6.96 -1.64
CA VAL A 206 3.38 -7.51 -0.83
C VAL A 206 3.10 -7.24 0.65
N ASP A 207 3.08 -8.29 1.47
CA ASP A 207 2.73 -8.21 2.90
C ASP A 207 3.40 -9.37 3.66
N ASP A 208 3.75 -9.19 4.93
CA ASP A 208 4.34 -10.24 5.76
C ASP A 208 3.27 -11.12 6.44
N ASP A 209 2.07 -10.57 6.70
CA ASP A 209 0.97 -11.32 7.28
C ASP A 209 0.33 -12.22 6.22
N VAL A 210 0.51 -13.54 6.41
CA VAL A 210 -0.03 -14.56 5.52
C VAL A 210 -1.55 -14.47 5.34
N ASN A 211 -2.30 -13.97 6.33
CA ASN A 211 -3.75 -13.83 6.22
C ASN A 211 -4.13 -12.74 5.22
N ASN A 212 -3.43 -11.60 5.25
CA ASN A 212 -3.59 -10.53 4.26
C ASN A 212 -3.26 -11.08 2.86
N CYS A 213 -2.17 -11.83 2.73
CA CYS A 213 -1.76 -12.43 1.47
C CYS A 213 -2.78 -13.46 0.94
N VAL A 214 -3.32 -14.33 1.80
CA VAL A 214 -4.33 -15.33 1.41
C VAL A 214 -5.61 -14.65 0.95
N SER A 215 -6.06 -13.60 1.64
CA SER A 215 -7.25 -12.84 1.25
C SER A 215 -7.05 -12.16 -0.12
N ALA A 216 -5.93 -11.46 -0.30
CA ALA A 216 -5.59 -10.82 -1.58
C ALA A 216 -5.47 -11.83 -2.74
N LYS A 217 -4.80 -12.97 -2.52
CA LYS A 217 -4.75 -14.03 -3.53
C LYS A 217 -6.14 -14.53 -3.91
N LYS A 218 -7.05 -14.70 -2.94
CA LYS A 218 -8.43 -15.15 -3.19
C LYS A 218 -9.21 -14.15 -4.04
N GLU A 219 -8.96 -12.86 -3.85
CA GLU A 219 -9.51 -11.79 -4.70
C GLU A 219 -8.90 -11.79 -6.10
N GLY A 220 -7.67 -12.26 -6.24
CA GLY A 220 -7.00 -12.52 -7.52
C GLY A 220 -5.77 -11.64 -7.77
N TYR A 221 -5.24 -10.95 -6.76
CA TYR A 221 -4.04 -10.13 -6.90
C TYR A 221 -2.79 -11.01 -7.08
N LEU A 222 -1.81 -10.52 -7.85
CA LEU A 222 -0.46 -11.07 -7.79
C LEU A 222 0.11 -10.72 -6.41
N THR A 223 0.36 -11.74 -5.59
CA THR A 223 0.59 -11.55 -4.15
C THR A 223 1.88 -12.23 -3.69
N PHE A 224 2.73 -11.47 -3.00
CA PHE A 224 3.95 -11.95 -2.38
C PHE A 224 3.79 -11.91 -0.86
N ASN A 225 4.07 -13.03 -0.22
CA ASN A 225 4.23 -13.07 1.22
C ASN A 225 5.71 -12.91 1.58
N VAL A 226 6.03 -11.92 2.41
CA VAL A 226 7.36 -11.75 2.99
C VAL A 226 7.49 -12.70 4.17
N MET A 227 8.51 -13.56 4.13
CA MET A 227 8.79 -14.55 5.16
C MET A 227 9.88 -14.07 6.11
N GLY A 228 9.79 -14.48 7.37
CA GLY A 228 10.79 -14.14 8.39
C GLY A 228 10.49 -12.81 9.09
N LYS A 229 11.53 -12.16 9.62
CA LYS A 229 11.40 -10.94 10.45
C LYS A 229 12.30 -9.79 10.01
N ASN A 230 12.87 -9.86 8.81
CA ASN A 230 13.89 -8.92 8.35
C ASN A 230 13.38 -7.94 7.28
N GLY A 231 12.06 -7.92 7.03
CA GLY A 231 11.51 -7.14 5.94
C GLY A 231 11.70 -7.79 4.57
N PHE A 232 11.28 -7.08 3.54
CA PHE A 232 11.32 -7.51 2.16
C PHE A 232 12.75 -7.78 1.71
N ASN A 233 12.99 -9.03 1.27
CA ASN A 233 14.18 -9.48 0.59
C ASN A 233 13.77 -10.56 -0.42
N PHE A 234 14.32 -10.53 -1.63
CA PHE A 234 14.02 -11.51 -2.69
C PHE A 234 14.39 -12.97 -2.31
N LYS A 235 15.24 -13.18 -1.29
CA LYS A 235 15.53 -14.50 -0.69
C LYS A 235 14.43 -15.02 0.22
N SER A 236 13.56 -14.14 0.71
CA SER A 236 12.54 -14.46 1.71
C SER A 236 11.13 -14.09 1.24
N VAL A 237 10.87 -14.11 -0.07
CA VAL A 237 9.51 -13.93 -0.62
C VAL A 237 8.94 -15.25 -1.11
N LYS A 238 7.66 -15.46 -0.82
CA LYS A 238 6.87 -16.55 -1.38
C LYS A 238 5.79 -15.97 -2.28
N VAL A 239 5.79 -16.39 -3.54
CA VAL A 239 4.67 -16.11 -4.46
C VAL A 239 3.47 -16.98 -4.05
N MET A 240 2.34 -16.35 -3.78
CA MET A 240 1.17 -17.00 -3.18
C MET A 240 0.33 -17.78 -4.19
#